data_AF-A0A5N6VVQ6-F1
#
_entry.id   AF-A0A5N6VVQ6-F1
#
_cell.length_a   1.000
_cell.length_b   1.000
_cell.length_c   1.000
_cell.angle_alpha   90.00
_cell.angle_beta   90.00
_cell.angle_gamma   90.00
#
_symmetry.space_group_name_H-M   'P 1'
#
loop_
_entity.id
_entity.type
_entity.pdbx_description
1 polymer ?
#
loop_
_entity_poly.entity_id
_entity_poly.type
_entity_poly.pdbx_seq_one_letter_code
_entity_poly.pdbx_strand_id
1 'polypeptide(L)'
;MTSILVGLAVGNGTGSELAAVFEHVIQALATPFGLHIAFVRPPRNYHSYSSLLAINDTDAVTKETIIDAAEYHKFCEHAIDAGVSAIFYTSISSLYMVFY
;
A
#
# COMPACT_ATOMS: atom_id res chain seq x y z
N MET A 1 17.25 0.30 -21.01
CA MET A 1 16.30 1.07 -20.19
C MET A 1 16.16 0.32 -18.88
N THR A 2 16.53 0.94 -17.76
CA THR A 2 16.47 0.27 -16.45
C THR A 2 15.05 0.39 -15.91
N SER A 3 14.45 -0.73 -15.53
CA SER A 3 13.10 -0.75 -14.94
C SER A 3 13.21 -0.92 -13.43
N ILE A 4 12.53 -0.06 -12.68
CA ILE A 4 12.39 -0.15 -11.23
C ILE A 4 10.96 -0.59 -10.93
N LEU A 5 10.82 -1.63 -10.11
CA LEU A 5 9.54 -2.14 -9.68
C LEU A 5 9.20 -1.57 -8.29
N VAL A 6 8.04 -0.96 -8.17
CA VAL A 6 7.58 -0.29 -6.94
C VAL A 6 6.26 -0.92 -6.49
N GLY A 7 6.19 -1.33 -5.22
CA GLY A 7 4.94 -1.77 -4.62
C GLY A 7 4.08 -0.55 -4.27
N LEU A 8 2.78 -0.62 -4.54
CA LEU A 8 1.83 0.46 -4.27
C LEU A 8 0.62 -0.07 -3.52
N ALA A 9 0.67 0.04 -2.19
CA ALA A 9 -0.41 -0.32 -1.28
C ALA A 9 -1.34 0.89 -1.08
N VAL A 10 -2.65 0.67 -1.15
CA VAL A 10 -3.65 1.74 -1.10
C VAL A 10 -4.55 1.56 0.12
N GLY A 11 -4.68 2.60 0.93
CA GLY A 11 -5.67 2.67 2.01
C GLY A 11 -7.02 3.24 1.56
N ASN A 12 -8.08 2.92 2.28
CA ASN A 12 -9.41 3.53 2.12
C ASN A 12 -9.42 5.02 2.48
N GLY A 13 -10.36 5.77 1.89
CA GLY A 13 -10.41 7.23 1.98
C GLY A 13 -9.74 7.86 0.76
N THR A 14 -8.84 8.82 0.98
CA THR A 14 -8.13 9.53 -0.11
C THR A 14 -6.95 8.76 -0.69
N GLY A 15 -6.84 7.45 -0.41
CA GLY A 15 -5.67 6.67 -0.78
C GLY A 15 -5.52 6.49 -2.29
N SER A 16 -6.62 6.40 -3.03
CA SER A 16 -6.60 6.27 -4.49
C SER A 16 -6.10 7.55 -5.16
N GLU A 17 -6.50 8.72 -4.66
CA GLU A 17 -6.06 10.03 -5.14
C GLU A 17 -4.56 10.23 -4.86
N LEU A 18 -4.11 9.88 -3.66
CA LEU A 18 -2.69 9.93 -3.31
C LEU A 18 -1.85 8.96 -4.16
N ALA A 19 -2.37 7.76 -4.45
CA ALA A 19 -1.70 6.81 -5.33
C ALA A 19 -1.55 7.37 -6.75
N ALA A 20 -2.61 7.93 -7.32
CA ALA A 20 -2.57 8.53 -8.65
C ALA A 20 -1.56 9.70 -8.74
N VAL A 21 -1.53 10.57 -7.72
CA VAL A 21 -0.54 11.65 -7.64
C VAL A 21 0.88 11.10 -7.52
N PHE A 22 1.10 10.10 -6.67
CA PHE A 22 2.40 9.47 -6.50
C PHE A 22 2.92 8.85 -7.80
N GLU A 23 2.07 8.10 -8.51
CA GLU A 23 2.43 7.49 -9.80
C GLU A 23 2.83 8.55 -10.82
N HIS A 24 2.04 9.62 -10.94
CA HIS A 24 2.32 10.71 -11.85
C HIS A 24 3.66 11.38 -11.54
N VAL A 25 3.90 11.70 -10.27
CA VAL A 25 5.13 12.37 -9.82
C VAL A 25 6.35 11.49 -10.05
N ILE A 26 6.32 10.21 -9.66
CA ILE A 26 7.50 9.35 -9.76
C ILE A 26 7.83 9.02 -11.23
N GLN A 27 6.82 8.87 -12.10
CA GLN A 27 7.04 8.71 -13.54
C GLN A 27 7.65 9.97 -14.16
N ALA A 28 7.15 11.16 -13.78
CA ALA A 28 7.69 12.43 -14.24
C ALA A 28 9.14 12.64 -13.79
N LEU A 29 9.49 12.24 -12.56
CA LEU A 29 10.86 12.29 -12.04
C LEU A 29 11.78 11.26 -12.71
N ALA A 30 11.29 10.08 -13.09
CA ALA A 30 12.08 9.02 -13.71
C ALA A 30 12.40 9.29 -15.19
N THR A 31 11.49 9.96 -15.90
CA THR A 31 11.58 10.18 -17.35
C THR A 31 12.88 10.86 -17.80
N PRO A 32 13.35 11.97 -17.19
CA PRO A 32 14.61 12.62 -17.56
C PRO A 32 15.86 11.74 -17.42
N PHE A 33 15.79 10.68 -16.61
CA PHE A 33 16.90 9.75 -16.37
C PHE A 33 16.80 8.47 -17.22
N GLY A 34 15.81 8.37 -18.11
CA GLY A 34 15.59 7.16 -18.92
C GLY A 34 15.22 5.93 -18.09
N LEU A 35 14.67 6.14 -16.89
CA LEU A 35 14.20 5.10 -15.99
C LEU A 35 12.71 4.80 -16.26
N HIS A 36 12.36 3.53 -16.23
CA HIS A 36 10.97 3.09 -16.30
C HIS A 36 10.50 2.66 -14.90
N ILE A 37 9.32 3.14 -14.48
CA ILE A 37 8.71 2.72 -13.21
C ILE A 37 7.51 1.82 -13.52
N ALA A 38 7.52 0.62 -12.95
CA ALA A 38 6.38 -0.29 -12.96
C ALA A 38 5.83 -0.47 -11.54
N PHE A 39 4.52 -0.69 -11.42
CA PHE A 39 3.85 -0.82 -10.13
C PHE A 39 3.31 -2.22 -9.91
N VAL A 40 3.52 -2.77 -8.71
CA VAL A 40 2.85 -3.97 -8.21
C VAL A 40 1.86 -3.54 -7.14
N ARG A 41 0.61 -4.01 -7.22
CA ARG A 41 -0.44 -3.64 -6.27
C ARG A 41 -0.98 -4.89 -5.57
N PRO A 42 -1.35 -4.77 -4.29
CA PRO A 42 -2.17 -5.78 -3.66
C PRO A 42 -3.60 -5.76 -4.26
N PRO A 43 -4.34 -6.88 -4.19
CA PRO A 43 -5.69 -6.97 -4.74
C PRO A 43 -6.73 -6.19 -3.91
N ARG A 44 -6.37 -5.72 -2.71
CA ARG A 44 -7.27 -5.10 -1.73
C ARG A 44 -6.80 -3.70 -1.35
N ASN A 45 -7.76 -2.81 -1.14
CA ASN A 45 -7.55 -1.56 -0.41
C ASN A 45 -7.62 -1.84 1.09
N TYR A 46 -6.60 -1.42 1.82
CA TYR A 46 -6.52 -1.61 3.27
C TYR A 46 -7.41 -0.61 4.00
N HIS A 47 -7.89 -0.99 5.17
CA HIS A 47 -8.64 -0.10 6.03
C HIS A 47 -7.73 1.02 6.57
N SER A 48 -8.24 2.25 6.47
CA SER A 48 -7.75 3.38 7.26
C SER A 48 -8.50 3.45 8.59
N TYR A 49 -7.95 4.18 9.56
CA TYR A 49 -8.58 4.39 10.87
C TYR A 49 -10.04 4.87 10.76
N SER A 50 -10.32 5.81 9.84
CA SER A 50 -11.69 6.29 9.60
C SER A 50 -12.63 5.20 9.07
N SER A 51 -12.13 4.30 8.22
CA SER A 51 -12.93 3.18 7.72
C SER A 51 -13.18 2.10 8.79
N LEU A 52 -12.24 1.91 9.73
CA LEU A 52 -12.45 1.03 10.89
C LEU A 52 -13.43 1.65 11.88
N LEU A 53 -13.38 2.97 12.13
CA LEU A 53 -14.35 3.63 13.02
C LEU A 53 -15.80 3.54 12.53
N ALA A 54 -16.01 3.40 11.22
CA ALA A 54 -17.35 3.17 10.65
C ALA A 54 -17.89 1.77 11.01
N ILE A 55 -17.00 0.81 11.30
CA ILE A 55 -17.34 -0.49 11.86
C ILE A 55 -17.57 -0.26 13.36
N ASN A 56 -18.82 0.06 13.72
CA ASN A 56 -19.24 0.33 15.10
C ASN A 56 -19.34 -0.97 15.94
N ASP A 57 -18.33 -1.82 15.84
CA ASP A 57 -18.18 -3.13 16.48
C ASP A 57 -16.67 -3.43 16.65
N THR A 58 -16.22 -3.51 17.90
CA THR A 58 -14.81 -3.68 18.25
C THR A 58 -14.25 -5.05 17.83
N ASP A 59 -15.06 -6.11 17.87
CA ASP A 59 -14.61 -7.45 17.48
C ASP A 59 -14.42 -7.50 15.96
N ALA A 60 -15.31 -6.86 15.21
CA ALA A 60 -15.20 -6.71 13.77
C ALA A 60 -13.99 -5.84 13.37
N VAL A 61 -13.72 -4.73 14.07
CA VAL A 61 -12.51 -3.91 13.85
C VAL A 61 -11.24 -4.72 14.07
N THR A 62 -11.18 -5.50 15.16
CA THR A 62 -10.01 -6.34 15.48
C THR A 62 -9.78 -7.37 14.39
N LYS A 63 -10.86 -8.04 13.94
CA LYS A 63 -10.81 -9.03 12.88
C LYS A 63 -10.33 -8.43 11.55
N GLU A 64 -10.89 -7.31 11.11
CA GLU A 64 -10.47 -6.66 9.86
C GLU A 64 -9.02 -6.16 9.94
N THR A 65 -8.57 -5.70 11.11
CA THR A 65 -7.17 -5.31 11.32
C THR A 65 -6.22 -6.50 11.16
N ILE A 66 -6.56 -7.67 11.71
CA ILE A 66 -5.77 -8.91 11.55
C ILE A 66 -5.75 -9.36 10.09
N ILE A 67 -6.88 -9.26 9.39
CA ILE A 67 -6.97 -9.61 7.97
C ILE A 67 -6.08 -8.70 7.13
N ASP A 68 -6.17 -7.38 7.34
CA ASP A 68 -5.33 -6.42 6.62
C ASP A 68 -3.84 -6.64 6.90
N ALA A 69 -3.46 -6.96 8.14
CA ALA A 69 -2.08 -7.30 8.50
C ALA A 69 -1.57 -8.50 7.71
N ALA A 70 -2.37 -9.57 7.67
CA ALA A 70 -2.02 -10.82 7.01
C ALA A 70 -1.91 -10.62 5.49
N GLU A 71 -2.84 -9.86 4.89
CA GLU A 71 -2.80 -9.58 3.45
C GLU A 71 -1.65 -8.65 3.08
N TYR A 72 -1.34 -7.64 3.91
CA TYR A 72 -0.18 -6.78 3.70
C TYR A 72 1.13 -7.56 3.80
N HIS A 73 1.22 -8.50 4.76
CA HIS A 73 2.38 -9.37 4.89
C HIS A 73 2.60 -10.23 3.64
N LYS A 74 1.56 -10.91 3.15
CA LYS A 74 1.62 -11.70 1.91
C LYS A 74 2.00 -10.84 0.70
N PHE A 75 1.49 -9.61 0.62
CA PHE A 75 1.88 -8.68 -0.42
C PHE A 75 3.36 -8.33 -0.35
N CYS A 76 3.92 -8.09 0.85
CA CYS A 76 5.34 -7.83 1.03
C CYS A 76 6.21 -9.04 0.62
N GLU A 77 5.82 -10.26 0.97
CA GLU A 77 6.51 -11.48 0.52
C GLU A 77 6.51 -11.58 -1.02
N HIS A 78 5.34 -11.40 -1.64
CA HIS A 78 5.22 -11.39 -3.10
C HIS A 78 6.02 -10.27 -3.76
N ALA A 79 6.06 -9.08 -3.14
CA ALA A 79 6.83 -7.94 -3.63
C ALA A 79 8.34 -8.23 -3.63
N ILE A 80 8.84 -8.88 -2.58
CA ILE A 80 10.24 -9.34 -2.50
C ILE A 80 10.54 -10.32 -3.63
N ASP A 81 9.69 -11.34 -3.82
CA ASP A 81 9.86 -12.34 -4.87
C ASP A 81 9.82 -11.73 -6.28
N ALA A 82 9.02 -10.67 -6.47
CA ALA A 82 8.92 -9.92 -7.72
C ALA A 82 10.10 -8.96 -7.98
N GLY A 83 11.00 -8.76 -7.01
CA GLY A 83 12.12 -7.81 -7.12
C GLY A 83 11.71 -6.35 -6.92
N VAL A 84 10.64 -6.09 -6.17
CA VAL A 84 10.23 -4.72 -5.79
C VAL A 84 11.35 -4.05 -5.00
N SER A 85 11.73 -2.84 -5.41
CA SER A 85 12.80 -2.07 -4.77
C SER A 85 12.32 -1.22 -3.59
N ALA A 86 11.04 -0.82 -3.60
CA ALA A 86 10.43 -0.03 -2.54
C ALA A 86 8.91 -0.19 -2.57
N ILE A 87 8.26 -0.05 -1.42
CA ILE A 87 6.80 -0.04 -1.30
C ILE A 87 6.36 1.35 -0.82
N PHE A 88 5.44 1.97 -1.54
CA PHE A 88 4.70 3.14 -1.09
C PHE A 88 3.33 2.71 -0.58
N TYR A 89 2.99 3.14 0.64
CA TYR A 89 1.70 2.85 1.27
C TYR A 89 0.97 4.16 1.58
N THR A 90 -0.25 4.31 1.05
CA THR A 90 -1.00 5.58 1.16
C THR A 90 -1.72 5.78 2.51
N SER A 91 -1.84 4.74 3.34
CA SER A 91 -2.41 4.84 4.69
C SER A 91 -1.32 5.12 5.72
N ILE A 92 -1.33 6.32 6.30
CA ILE A 92 -0.36 6.72 7.35
C ILE A 92 -0.86 6.32 8.76
N SER A 93 -2.15 5.99 8.92
CA SER A 93 -2.81 5.89 10.25
C SER A 93 -3.33 4.50 10.65
N SER A 94 -3.16 3.44 9.85
CA SER A 94 -3.43 2.08 10.33
C SER A 94 -2.26 1.64 11.22
N LEU A 95 -2.40 1.79 12.54
CA LEU A 95 -1.47 1.28 13.55
C LEU A 95 -1.22 -0.22 13.33
N TYR A 96 -0.08 -0.61 12.78
CA TYR A 96 0.48 -1.93 13.03
C TYR A 96 1.37 -1.85 14.28
N MET A 97 0.77 -1.57 15.44
CA MET A 97 1.39 -1.86 16.73
C MET A 97 1.14 -3.33 17.04
N VAL A 98 2.04 -4.19 16.56
CA VAL A 98 2.14 -5.56 17.04
C VAL A 98 2.88 -5.50 18.38
N PHE A 99 2.15 -5.46 19.49
CA PHE A 99 2.73 -5.91 20.75
C PHE A 99 2.83 -7.44 20.66
N TYR A 100 4.06 -7.95 20.70
CA TYR A 100 4.34 -9.33 21.07
C TYR A 100 3.96 -9.58 22.53
#